data_AF-A0A7C0UF33-F1
#
_entry.id   AF-A0A7C0UF33-F1
#
_cell.length_a   1.000
_cell.length_b   1.000
_cell.length_c   1.000
_cell.angle_alpha   90.00
_cell.angle_beta   90.00
_cell.angle_gamma   90.00
#
_symmetry.space_group_name_H-M   'P 1'
#
loop_
_entity.id
_entity.type
_entity.pdbx_description
1 polymer ?
#
loop_
_entity_poly.entity_id
_entity_poly.type
_entity_poly.pdbx_seq_one_letter_code
_entity_poly.pdbx_strand_id
1 'polypeptide(L)'
;PGLHGQKQAVDYGVKLSGCTVHFVDEDVDTGPVIIQAEVPVYDDDTEDSLSERILKQEHIIFPYAIRLFSEGRISVEGRKVILKTKSS
;
A
#
# COMPACT_ATOMS: atom_id res chain seq x y z
N PRO A 1 -1.75 -12.86 3.72
CA PRO A 1 -2.79 -12.24 2.87
C PRO A 1 -4.12 -12.98 3.06
N GLY A 2 -5.16 -12.27 3.48
CA GLY A 2 -6.45 -12.87 3.84
C GLY A 2 -7.34 -11.89 4.59
N LEU A 3 -8.62 -12.24 4.74
CA LEU A 3 -9.58 -11.46 5.53
C LEU A 3 -9.00 -11.17 6.94
N HIS A 4 -9.20 -9.95 7.43
CA HIS A 4 -8.79 -9.45 8.76
C HIS A 4 -7.28 -9.24 8.99
N GLY A 5 -6.54 -8.70 8.01
CA GLY A 5 -5.11 -8.40 8.15
C GLY A 5 -4.77 -7.46 9.32
N GLN A 6 -5.65 -6.50 9.63
CA GLN A 6 -5.47 -5.54 10.72
C GLN A 6 -5.62 -6.20 12.08
N LYS A 7 -6.64 -7.07 12.25
CA LYS A 7 -6.80 -7.88 13.46
C LYS A 7 -5.57 -8.72 13.73
N GLN A 8 -5.08 -9.41 12.70
CA GLN A 8 -3.90 -10.27 12.80
C GLN A 8 -2.66 -9.45 13.20
N ALA A 9 -2.50 -8.24 12.65
CA ALA A 9 -1.38 -7.36 13.02
C ALA A 9 -1.42 -6.95 14.50
N VAL A 10 -2.60 -6.55 14.99
CA VAL A 10 -2.82 -6.18 16.41
C VAL A 10 -2.58 -7.40 17.31
N ASP A 11 -3.24 -8.53 17.04
CA ASP A 11 -3.15 -9.73 17.87
C ASP A 11 -1.72 -10.32 17.90
N TYR A 12 -0.97 -10.18 16.80
CA TYR A 12 0.44 -10.60 16.73
C TYR A 12 1.39 -9.64 17.45
N GLY A 13 0.97 -8.39 17.69
CA GLY A 13 1.78 -7.36 18.34
C GLY A 13 2.90 -6.80 17.46
N VAL A 14 2.69 -6.75 16.13
CA VAL A 14 3.65 -6.06 15.23
C VAL A 14 3.76 -4.59 15.59
N LYS A 15 4.87 -3.94 15.25
CA LYS A 15 5.08 -2.50 15.47
C LYS A 15 4.85 -1.66 14.22
N LEU A 16 4.76 -2.31 13.06
CA LEU A 16 4.57 -1.68 11.77
C LEU A 16 3.63 -2.52 10.91
N SER A 17 2.69 -1.84 10.27
CA SER A 17 1.79 -2.35 9.23
C SER A 17 1.82 -1.37 8.05
N GLY A 18 0.85 -1.43 7.15
CA GLY A 18 0.76 -0.48 6.04
C GLY A 18 -0.27 -0.85 4.99
N CYS A 19 -0.27 -0.08 3.91
CA CYS A 19 -1.04 -0.36 2.70
C CYS A 19 -0.14 -0.30 1.46
N THR A 20 -0.57 -1.00 0.41
CA THR A 20 0.18 -1.14 -0.84
C THR A 20 -0.74 -0.89 -2.01
N VAL A 21 -0.30 -0.06 -2.95
CA VAL A 21 -0.93 0.09 -4.27
C VAL A 21 -0.08 -0.67 -5.28
N HIS A 22 -0.68 -1.62 -5.98
CA HIS A 22 -0.02 -2.45 -6.98
C HIS A 22 -0.92 -2.65 -8.19
N PHE A 23 -0.35 -3.09 -9.31
CA PHE A 23 -1.13 -3.55 -10.46
C PHE A 23 -1.82 -4.89 -10.15
N VAL A 24 -2.96 -5.14 -10.79
CA VAL A 24 -3.67 -6.43 -10.67
C VAL A 24 -3.05 -7.45 -11.65
N ASP A 25 -2.86 -8.68 -11.19
CA ASP A 25 -2.54 -9.85 -12.02
C ASP A 25 -3.51 -11.01 -11.72
N GLU A 26 -3.23 -12.23 -12.21
CA GLU A 26 -4.13 -13.39 -12.07
C GLU A 26 -4.20 -13.93 -10.62
N ASP A 27 -3.21 -13.58 -9.81
CA ASP A 27 -3.08 -13.98 -8.42
C ASP A 27 -3.51 -12.83 -7.46
N VAL A 28 -3.80 -13.17 -6.21
CA VAL A 28 -4.27 -12.19 -5.21
C VAL A 28 -3.08 -11.48 -4.55
N ASP A 29 -3.10 -10.14 -4.57
CA ASP A 29 -2.11 -9.26 -3.93
C ASP A 29 -0.66 -9.45 -4.42
N THR A 30 -0.49 -9.81 -5.70
CA THR A 30 0.80 -10.28 -6.26
C THR A 30 1.38 -9.42 -7.36
N GLY A 31 0.63 -8.49 -7.95
CA GLY A 31 1.17 -7.71 -9.07
C GLY A 31 2.26 -6.70 -8.69
N PRO A 32 2.92 -6.07 -9.68
CA PRO A 32 4.00 -5.11 -9.45
C PRO A 32 3.57 -3.95 -8.55
N VAL A 33 4.32 -3.75 -7.46
CA VAL A 33 4.07 -2.70 -6.46
C VAL A 33 4.44 -1.33 -7.01
N ILE A 34 3.50 -0.38 -6.92
CA ILE A 34 3.68 1.00 -7.35
C ILE A 34 4.18 1.84 -6.18
N ILE A 35 3.42 1.86 -5.07
CA ILE A 35 3.72 2.64 -3.86
C ILE A 35 3.25 1.88 -2.62
N GLN A 36 3.96 2.06 -1.51
CA GLN A 36 3.57 1.57 -0.19
C GLN A 36 3.60 2.73 0.81
N ALA A 37 2.75 2.64 1.84
CA ALA A 37 2.83 3.50 3.02
C ALA A 37 2.92 2.64 4.26
N GLU A 38 3.86 2.99 5.12
CA GLU A 38 3.99 2.37 6.44
C GLU A 38 3.04 3.03 7.45
N VAL A 39 2.53 2.23 8.38
CA VAL A 39 1.61 2.67 9.43
C VAL A 39 2.10 2.08 10.75
N PRO A 40 2.47 2.91 11.75
CA PRO A 40 2.85 2.39 13.06
C PRO A 40 1.66 1.71 13.71
N VAL A 41 1.92 0.63 14.45
CA VAL A 41 0.95 -0.06 15.30
C VAL A 41 1.34 0.21 16.75
N TYR A 42 0.41 0.79 17.51
CA TYR A 42 0.60 1.13 18.92
C TYR A 42 0.10 0.00 19.82
N ASP A 43 0.62 -0.04 21.04
CA ASP A 43 0.33 -1.12 22.00
C ASP A 43 -1.15 -1.16 22.43
N ASP A 44 -1.87 -0.05 22.27
CA ASP A 44 -3.30 0.12 22.59
C ASP A 44 -4.21 0.11 21.36
N ASP A 45 -3.67 -0.20 20.17
CA ASP A 45 -4.50 -0.26 18.96
C ASP A 45 -5.54 -1.40 19.02
N THR A 46 -6.72 -1.11 18.50
CA THR A 46 -7.73 -2.09 18.12
C THR A 46 -7.66 -2.35 16.61
N GLU A 47 -8.35 -3.40 16.14
CA GLU A 47 -8.55 -3.64 14.71
C GLU A 47 -9.08 -2.37 14.01
N ASP A 48 -10.04 -1.68 14.64
CA ASP A 48 -10.68 -0.47 14.10
C ASP A 48 -9.70 0.72 14.06
N SER A 49 -8.98 1.01 15.15
CA SER A 49 -8.07 2.16 15.20
C SER A 49 -6.90 2.02 14.24
N LEU A 50 -6.39 0.79 14.07
CA LEU A 50 -5.38 0.49 13.07
C LEU A 50 -5.97 0.61 11.64
N SER A 51 -7.17 0.08 11.42
CA SER A 51 -7.84 0.16 10.11
C SER A 51 -8.09 1.59 9.68
N GLU A 52 -8.56 2.46 10.57
CA GLU A 52 -8.76 3.88 10.27
C GLU A 52 -7.44 4.59 9.91
N ARG A 53 -6.34 4.22 10.57
CA ARG A 53 -5.02 4.80 10.28
C ARG A 53 -4.48 4.34 8.93
N ILE A 54 -4.68 3.07 8.59
CA ILE A 54 -4.34 2.51 7.27
C ILE A 54 -5.19 3.18 6.18
N LEU A 55 -6.50 3.31 6.38
CA LEU A 55 -7.41 3.95 5.42
C LEU A 55 -7.00 5.41 5.12
N LYS A 56 -6.53 6.16 6.12
CA LYS A 56 -5.97 7.51 5.91
C LYS A 56 -4.77 7.49 4.97
N GLN A 57 -3.88 6.50 5.08
CA GLN A 57 -2.75 6.36 4.16
C GLN A 57 -3.19 5.92 2.77
N GLU A 58 -4.18 5.02 2.66
CA GLU A 58 -4.74 4.62 1.36
C GLU A 58 -5.29 5.82 0.58
N HIS A 59 -6.04 6.70 1.25
CA HIS A 59 -6.53 7.94 0.66
C HIS A 59 -5.43 8.90 0.17
N ILE A 60 -4.19 8.74 0.64
CA ILE A 60 -3.03 9.53 0.20
C ILE A 60 -2.34 8.83 -0.97
N ILE A 61 -1.94 7.57 -0.79
CA ILE A 61 -1.09 6.89 -1.77
C ILE A 61 -1.84 6.44 -3.01
N PHE A 62 -3.14 6.14 -2.90
CA PHE A 62 -3.92 5.67 -4.05
C PHE A 62 -4.13 6.76 -5.11
N PRO A 63 -4.61 7.98 -4.78
CA PRO A 63 -4.68 9.07 -5.75
C PRO A 63 -3.31 9.46 -6.31
N TYR A 64 -2.26 9.38 -5.50
CA TYR A 64 -0.90 9.69 -5.95
C TYR A 64 -0.38 8.66 -6.96
N ALA A 65 -0.64 7.36 -6.76
CA ALA A 65 -0.33 6.32 -7.74
C ALA A 65 -1.10 6.53 -9.05
N ILE A 66 -2.39 6.89 -8.99
CA ILE A 66 -3.19 7.24 -10.18
C ILE A 66 -2.57 8.43 -10.92
N ARG A 67 -2.12 9.45 -10.20
CA ARG A 67 -1.44 10.61 -10.81
C ARG A 67 -0.15 10.21 -11.53
N LEU A 68 0.69 9.37 -10.92
CA LEU A 68 1.92 8.88 -11.56
C LEU A 68 1.61 8.10 -12.84
N PHE A 69 0.55 7.29 -12.81
CA PHE A 69 0.08 6.56 -13.96
C PHE A 69 -0.43 7.49 -15.07
N SER A 70 -1.29 8.46 -14.75
CA SER A 70 -1.87 9.39 -15.73
C SER A 70 -0.86 10.38 -16.31
N GLU A 71 0.18 10.74 -15.55
CA GLU A 71 1.31 11.54 -16.03
C GLU A 71 2.28 10.71 -16.91
N GLY A 72 2.03 9.41 -17.14
CA GLY A 72 2.91 8.54 -17.93
C GLY A 72 4.26 8.25 -17.25
N ARG A 73 4.33 8.42 -15.92
CA ARG A 73 5.56 8.34 -15.12
C ARG A 73 5.87 6.95 -14.59
N ILE A 74 5.12 5.94 -15.01
CA ILE A 74 5.30 4.55 -14.60
C ILE A 74 5.84 3.74 -15.79
N SER A 75 6.89 2.98 -15.55
CA SER A 75 7.33 1.87 -16.41
C SER A 75 7.26 0.58 -15.62
N VAL A 76 6.80 -0.51 -16.22
CA VAL A 76 6.81 -1.83 -15.59
C VAL A 76 7.86 -2.70 -16.27
N GLU A 77 8.83 -3.17 -15.50
CA GLU A 77 9.92 -4.04 -15.95
C GLU A 77 9.88 -5.35 -15.15
N GLY A 78 9.26 -6.38 -15.74
CA GLY A 78 8.95 -7.62 -15.03
C GLY A 78 8.05 -7.33 -13.82
N ARG A 79 8.55 -7.59 -12.60
CA ARG A 79 7.83 -7.33 -11.34
C ARG A 79 8.09 -5.95 -10.73
N LYS A 80 8.92 -5.12 -11.35
CA LYS A 80 9.34 -3.83 -10.78
C LYS A 80 8.63 -2.68 -11.48
N VAL A 81 8.16 -1.72 -10.69
CA VAL A 81 7.70 -0.42 -11.17
C VAL A 81 8.85 0.57 -11.07
N ILE A 82 9.21 1.18 -12.21
CA ILE A 82 10.23 2.23 -12.31
C ILE A 82 9.52 3.58 -12.51
N LEU A 83 9.78 4.52 -11.59
CA LEU A 83 9.26 5.87 -11.69
C LEU A 83 10.15 6.74 -12.57
N LYS A 84 9.57 7.32 -13.62
CA LYS A 84 10.25 8.27 -14.50
C LYS A 84 10.26 9.66 -13.87
N THR A 85 11.42 10.31 -13.89
CA THR A 85 11.53 11.75 -13.62
C THR A 85 10.75 12.52 -14.70
N LYS A 86 10.10 13.64 -14.34
CA LYS A 86 9.48 14.50 -15.36
C LYS A 86 10.57 14.94 -16.33
N SER A 87 10.41 14.64 -17.61
CA SER A 87 11.17 15.30 -18.67
C SER A 87 10.90 16.80 -18.54
N SER A 88 11.96 17.60 -18.44
CA SER A 88 11.86 19.07 -18.38
C SER A 88 11.33 19.64 -19.69
#